data_AF-A0AA86IFI5-F1
#
_entry.id   AF-A0AA86IFI5-F1
#
_cell.length_a   1.000
_cell.length_b   1.000
_cell.length_c   1.000
_cell.angle_alpha   90.00
_cell.angle_beta   90.00
_cell.angle_gamma   90.00
#
_symmetry.space_group_name_H-M   'P 1'
#
loop_
_entity.id
_entity.type
_entity.pdbx_description
1 polymer ?
#
loop_
_entity_poly.entity_id
_entity_poly.type
_entity_poly.pdbx_seq_one_letter_code
_entity_poly.pdbx_strand_id
1 'polypeptide(L)' 'MQNKSILAYVLILLTFIVPVYLFINSKVLIPKGYELAIDGYLISRTLIFIFILYLLSKFGYFLFLMSIWLFSTQGSSSIF' A
#
# COMPACT_ATOMS: atom_id res chain seq x y z
N MET A 1 16.82 21.69 -7.14
CA MET A 1 16.89 20.27 -6.70
C MET A 1 15.95 19.94 -5.52
N GLN A 2 14.90 20.72 -5.22
CA GLN A 2 13.98 20.45 -4.09
C GLN A 2 12.72 19.64 -4.48
N ASN A 3 12.26 19.72 -5.74
CA ASN A 3 10.98 19.10 -6.15
C ASN A 3 10.98 17.56 -6.15
N LYS A 4 12.16 16.92 -6.25
CA LYS A 4 12.24 15.45 -6.26
C LYS A 4 11.80 14.84 -4.91
N SER A 5 12.11 15.50 -3.80
CA SER A 5 11.73 15.02 -2.47
C SER A 5 10.22 15.18 -2.23
N ILE A 6 9.63 16.28 -2.70
CA ILE A 6 8.18 16.51 -2.61
C ILE A 6 7.38 15.44 -3.37
N LEU A 7 7.85 15.05 -4.56
CA LEU A 7 7.24 13.97 -5.33
C LEU A 7 7.25 12.65 -4.56
N ALA A 8 8.37 12.30 -3.91
CA ALA A 8 8.48 11.09 -3.11
C ALA A 8 7.49 11.08 -1.94
N TYR A 9 7.36 12.19 -1.21
CA TYR A 9 6.36 12.31 -0.14
C TYR A 9 4.93 12.18 -0.65
N VAL A 10 4.60 12.82 -1.77
CA VAL A 10 3.27 12.73 -2.40
C VAL A 10 2.96 11.29 -2.83
N LEU A 11 3.91 10.56 -3.42
CA LEU A 11 3.73 9.16 -3.79
C LEU A 11 3.48 8.27 -2.57
N ILE A 12 4.22 8.46 -1.47
CA ILE A 12 4.03 7.69 -0.23
C ILE A 12 2.65 7.96 0.35
N LEU A 13 2.23 9.24 0.37
CA LEU A 13 0.94 9.66 0.89
C LEU A 13 -0.21 9.09 0.03
N LEU A 14 -0.05 9.08 -1.30
CA LEU A 14 -1.01 8.48 -2.23
C LEU A 14 -1.14 6.97 -2.01
N THR A 15 -0.03 6.26 -1.79
CA THR A 15 -0.05 4.82 -1.49
C THR A 15 -0.78 4.48 -0.19
N PHE A 16 -0.88 5.42 0.76
CA PHE A 16 -1.69 5.25 1.96
C PHE A 16 -3.16 5.65 1.74
N ILE A 17 -3.43 6.74 1.02
CA ILE A 17 -4.79 7.23 0.78
C ILE A 17 -5.61 6.24 -0.06
N VAL A 18 -5.01 5.66 -1.11
CA VAL A 18 -5.72 4.74 -2.02
C VAL A 18 -6.31 3.53 -1.27
N PRO A 19 -5.55 2.75 -0.49
CA PRO A 19 -6.11 1.61 0.24
C PRO A 19 -7.15 2.04 1.28
N VAL A 20 -6.97 3.18 1.97
CA VAL A 20 -7.97 3.71 2.92
C VAL A 20 -9.27 4.09 2.20
N TYR A 21 -9.17 4.72 1.03
CA TYR A 21 -10.33 5.06 0.22
C TYR A 21 -11.07 3.81 -0.27
N LEU A 22 -10.34 2.80 -0.75
CA LEU A 22 -10.90 1.51 -1.18
C LEU A 22 -11.54 0.73 -0.01
N PHE A 23 -11.00 0.91 1.20
CA PHE A 23 -11.54 0.32 2.42
C PHE A 23 -12.89 0.92 2.80
N ILE A 24 -13.02 2.25 2.72
CA ILE A 24 -14.28 2.97 2.99
C ILE A 24 -15.31 2.70 1.88
N ASN A 25 -14.86 2.66 0.63
CA ASN A 25 -15.70 2.45 -0.55
C ASN A 25 -15.53 1.04 -1.13
N SER A 26 -15.69 0.01 -0.29
CA SER A 26 -15.59 -1.39 -0.72
C SER A 26 -16.59 -1.76 -1.83
N LYS A 27 -17.68 -0.99 -1.97
CA LYS A 27 -18.67 -1.10 -3.05
C LYS A 27 -18.11 -0.80 -4.45
N VAL A 28 -16.96 -0.13 -4.55
CA VAL A 28 -16.29 0.13 -5.84
C VAL A 28 -15.61 -1.13 -6.36
N LEU A 29 -15.12 -2.00 -5.47
CA LEU A 29 -14.47 -3.26 -5.84
C LEU A 29 -15.46 -4.42 -5.99
N ILE A 30 -16.63 -4.34 -5.34
CA ILE A 30 -17.65 -5.38 -5.41
C ILE A 30 -18.60 -5.08 -6.58
N PRO A 31 -18.71 -5.96 -7.58
CA PRO A 31 -19.60 -5.74 -8.72
C PRO A 31 -21.07 -5.68 -8.30
N LYS A 32 -21.84 -4.78 -8.92
CA LYS A 32 -23.29 -4.62 -8.69
C LYS A 32 -24.00 -5.92 -9.10
N GLY A 33 -24.63 -6.59 -8.13
CA GLY A 33 -25.25 -7.90 -8.32
C GLY A 33 -24.75 -8.97 -7.34
N TYR A 34 -23.58 -8.76 -6.73
CA TYR A 34 -23.10 -9.61 -5.62
C TYR A 34 -23.88 -9.38 -4.31
N GLU A 35 -24.69 -8.31 -4.26
CA GLU A 35 -25.57 -7.97 -3.13
C GLU A 35 -26.73 -8.94 -2.94
N LEU A 36 -27.09 -9.73 -3.98
CA LEU A 36 -28.15 -10.74 -3.89
C LEU A 36 -27.73 -12.00 -3.11
N ALA A 37 -26.43 -12.28 -3.04
CA ALA A 37 -25.89 -13.40 -2.26
C ALA A 37 -25.23 -12.84 -1.00
N ILE A 38 -26.00 -12.82 0.11
CA ILE A 38 -25.57 -12.28 1.41
C ILE A 38 -24.21 -12.86 1.84
N ASP A 39 -24.03 -14.18 1.69
CA ASP A 39 -22.78 -14.86 2.05
C ASP A 39 -21.63 -14.49 1.11
N GLY A 40 -21.90 -14.37 -0.18
CA GLY A 40 -20.91 -13.95 -1.17
C GLY A 40 -20.40 -12.53 -0.91
N TYR A 41 -21.30 -11.61 -0.54
CA TYR A 41 -20.94 -10.23 -0.22
C TYR A 41 -19.98 -10.12 0.98
N LEU A 42 -20.25 -10.88 2.05
CA LEU A 42 -19.40 -10.95 3.24
C LEU A 42 -18.00 -11.49 2.92
N ILE A 43 -17.92 -12.55 2.13
CA ILE A 43 -16.66 -13.17 1.72
C ILE A 43 -15.86 -12.21 0.83
N SER A 44 -16.48 -11.61 -0.18
CA SER A 44 -15.82 -10.65 -1.08
C SER A 44 -15.28 -9.45 -0.32
N ARG A 45 -16.07 -8.89 0.61
CA ARG A 45 -15.63 -7.77 1.46
C ARG A 45 -14.43 -8.17 2.32
N THR A 46 -14.44 -9.37 2.90
CA THR A 46 -13.35 -9.88 3.73
C THR A 46 -12.07 -10.12 2.92
N LEU A 47 -12.19 -10.66 1.70
CA LEU A 47 -11.06 -10.85 0.80
C LEU A 47 -10.42 -9.52 0.39
N ILE A 48 -11.21 -8.50 0.07
CA ILE A 48 -10.72 -7.15 -0.25
C ILE A 48 -9.95 -6.57 0.95
N PHE A 49 -10.45 -6.77 2.17
CA PHE A 49 -9.77 -6.36 3.39
C PHE A 49 -8.39 -7.02 3.55
N ILE A 50 -8.33 -8.35 3.43
CA ILE A 50 -7.09 -9.12 3.55
C ILE A 50 -6.11 -8.69 2.45
N PHE A 51 -6.60 -8.46 1.23
CA PHE A 51 -5.79 -8.00 0.10
C PHE A 51 -5.19 -6.61 0.35
N ILE A 52 -5.98 -5.66 0.85
CA ILE A 52 -5.50 -4.31 1.20
C ILE A 52 -4.45 -4.37 2.31
N LEU A 53 -4.70 -5.13 3.38
CA LEU A 53 -3.75 -5.30 4.48
C LEU A 53 -2.45 -5.96 4.01
N TYR A 54 -2.54 -6.93 3.11
CA TYR A 54 -1.39 -7.58 2.49
C TYR A 54 -0.55 -6.60 1.67
N LEU A 55 -1.19 -5.81 0.80
CA LEU A 55 -0.51 -4.78 0.01
C LEU A 55 0.19 -3.75 0.89
N LEU A 56 -0.49 -3.27 1.94
CA LEU A 56 0.07 -2.30 2.87
C LEU A 56 1.29 -2.88 3.62
N SER A 57 1.20 -4.13 4.06
CA SER A 57 2.32 -4.82 4.73
C SER A 57 3.51 -5.01 3.80
N LYS A 58 3.27 -5.42 2.55
CA LYS A 58 4.31 -5.62 1.54
C LYS A 58 4.99 -4.31 1.16
N PHE A 59 4.22 -3.22 1.08
CA PHE A 59 4.75 -1.89 0.84
C PHE A 59 5.61 -1.39 2.02
N GLY A 60 5.16 -1.60 3.25
CA GLY A 60 5.96 -1.30 4.45
C GLY A 60 7.28 -2.08 4.48
N TYR A 61 7.24 -3.38 4.15
CA TYR A 61 8.44 -4.21 4.03
C TYR A 61 9.40 -3.70 2.95
N PHE A 62 8.87 -3.29 1.79
CA PHE A 62 9.68 -2.72 0.72
C PHE A 62 10.40 -1.44 1.15
N LEU A 63 9.71 -0.52 1.85
CA LEU A 63 10.33 0.69 2.38
C LEU A 63 11.41 0.39 3.43
N PHE A 64 11.15 -0.58 4.31
CA PHE A 64 12.12 -1.01 5.31
C PHE A 64 13.38 -1.62 4.67
N LEU A 65 13.19 -2.51 3.70
CA LEU A 65 14.30 -3.12 2.97
C LEU A 65 15.12 -2.07 2.20
N MET A 66 14.44 -1.13 1.54
CA MET A 66 15.08 0.00 0.86
C MET A 66 15.92 0.84 1.82
N SER A 67 15.42 1.11 3.03
CA SER A 67 16.16 1.86 4.05
C SER A 67 17.43 1.14 4.51
N ILE A 68 17.36 -0.18 4.70
CA ILE A 68 18.54 -1.00 5.06
C ILE A 68 19.59 -0.99 3.95
N TRP A 69 19.15 -1.08 2.70
CA TRP A 69 20.05 -1.08 1.55
C TRP A 69 20.79 0.26 1.40
N LEU A 70 20.09 1.37 1.64
CA LEU A 70 20.65 2.72 1.72
C LEU A 70 21.68 2.87 2.85
N PHE A 71 21.45 2.24 4.00
CA PHE A 71 22.40 2.26 5.11
C PHE A 71 23.67 1.45 4.79
N SER A 72 23.52 0.26 4.20
CA SER A 72 24.64 -0.60 3.80
C SER A 72 25.57 0.07 2.77
N THR A 73 25.01 0.83 1.83
CA THR A 73 25.80 1.54 0.80
C THR A 73 26.58 2.74 1.36
N GLN A 74 26.05 3.46 2.34
CA GLN A 74 26.75 4.57 3.02
C GLN A 74 27.97 4.10 3.84
N GLY A 75 27.89 2.92 4.47
CA GLY A 75 29.00 2.33 5.23
C GLY A 75 30.20 1.88 4.36
N SER A 76 30.01 1.70 3.06
CA SER A 76 31.07 1.30 2.12
C SER A 76 31.85 2.49 1.57
N SER A 77 31.20 3.66 1.43
CA SER A 77 31.82 4.89 0.93
C SER A 77 32.68 5.64 1.95
N SER A 78 32.69 5.23 3.22
CA SER A 78 33.53 5.84 4.28
C SER A 78 34.86 5.13 4.51
N ILE A 79 35.19 4.13 3.69
CA ILE A 79 36.42 3.29 3.81
C ILE A 79 37.41 3.56 2.66
N PHE A 80 37.11 4.53 1.77
CA PHE A 80 38.01 5.02 0.73
C PHE A 80 38.16 6.55 0.81
#